data_AF-I7BZF5-F1
#
_entry.id   AF-I7BZF5-F1
#
_cell.length_a   1.000
_cell.length_b   1.000
_cell.length_c   1.000
_cell.angle_alpha   90.00
_cell.angle_beta   90.00
_cell.angle_gamma   90.00
#
_symmetry.space_group_name_H-M   'P 1'
#
loop_
_entity.id
_entity.type
_entity.pdbx_description
1 polymer ?
#
loop_
_entity_poly.entity_id
_entity_poly.type
_entity_poly.pdbx_seq_one_letter_code
_entity_poly.pdbx_strand_id
1 'polypeptide(L)' 'MPIHQLTQVGRTSGGVVLPKSELRALGLVDDEGNVKDQPVRVTRTDTGTWEVSVIDPNDYPKAEV' A
#
# COMPACT_ATOMS: atom_id res chain seq x y z
N MET A 1 17.44 5.23 -1.72
CA MET A 1 16.20 4.48 -2.05
C MET A 1 16.38 3.07 -1.49
N PRO A 2 15.56 2.65 -0.51
CA PRO A 2 15.55 1.26 -0.10
C PRO A 2 15.02 0.39 -1.25
N ILE A 3 15.68 -0.73 -1.52
CA ILE A 3 15.22 -1.74 -2.49
C ILE A 3 14.48 -2.80 -1.69
N HIS A 4 13.20 -2.98 -2.02
CA HIS A 4 12.35 -3.99 -1.40
C HIS A 4 12.18 -5.18 -2.34
N GLN A 5 12.22 -6.39 -1.77
CA GLN A 5 12.02 -7.62 -2.52
C GLN A 5 10.56 -7.72 -2.98
N LEU A 6 10.35 -8.00 -4.27
CA LEU A 6 9.06 -8.49 -4.77
C LEU A 6 8.84 -9.91 -4.24
N THR A 7 7.76 -10.11 -3.51
CA THR A 7 7.38 -11.41 -2.95
C THR A 7 6.09 -11.92 -3.57
N GLN A 8 5.94 -13.24 -3.61
CA GLN A 8 4.67 -13.88 -3.97
C GLN A 8 3.71 -13.77 -2.76
N VAL A 9 2.55 -13.16 -2.98
CA VAL A 9 1.50 -12.99 -1.94
C VAL A 9 0.39 -14.04 -2.11
N GLY A 10 0.16 -14.49 -3.34
CA GLY A 10 -0.85 -15.50 -3.67
C GLY A 10 -0.55 -16.24 -4.96
N ARG A 11 -1.51 -17.04 -5.44
CA ARG A 11 -1.33 -17.85 -6.66
C ARG A 11 -1.09 -17.01 -7.92
N THR A 12 -1.68 -15.81 -7.97
CA THR A 12 -1.65 -14.92 -9.14
C THR A 12 -1.25 -13.49 -8.77
N SER A 13 -0.64 -13.30 -7.60
CA SER A 13 -0.31 -11.97 -7.08
C SER A 13 1.09 -11.90 -6.49
N GLY A 14 1.76 -10.78 -6.76
CA GLY A 14 2.99 -10.36 -6.12
C GLY A 14 2.77 -9.07 -5.35
N GLY A 15 3.64 -8.79 -4.39
CA GLY A 15 3.60 -7.58 -3.59
C GLY A 15 4.99 -7.18 -3.12
N VAL A 16 5.12 -5.93 -2.69
CA VAL A 16 6.34 -5.39 -2.10
C VAL A 16 6.16 -5.29 -0.59
N VAL A 17 7.14 -5.76 0.17
CA VAL A 17 7.09 -5.69 1.65
C VAL A 17 7.79 -4.42 2.11
N LEU A 18 7.01 -3.51 2.70
CA LEU A 18 7.51 -2.28 3.30
C LEU A 18 7.65 -2.43 4.83
N PRO A 19 8.74 -1.94 5.44
CA PRO A 19 8.91 -1.94 6.89
C PRO A 19 7.80 -1.16 7.61
N LYS A 20 7.30 -1.71 8.71
CA LYS A 20 6.30 -1.03 9.55
C LYS A 20 6.78 0.33 10.07
N SER A 21 8.08 0.53 10.24
CA SER A 21 8.64 1.84 10.64
C SER A 21 8.38 2.92 9.59
N GLU A 22 8.49 2.60 8.31
CA GLU A 22 8.21 3.52 7.21
C GLU A 22 6.71 3.77 7.08
N LEU A 23 5.90 2.71 7.15
CA LEU A 23 4.44 2.81 7.14
C LEU A 23 3.91 3.65 8.32
N ARG A 24 4.53 3.53 9.50
CA ARG A 24 4.17 4.33 10.67
C ARG A 24 4.45 5.81 10.46
N ALA A 25 5.56 6.17 9.81
CA ALA A 25 5.85 7.56 9.47
C ALA A 25 4.82 8.17 8.50
N LEU A 26 4.13 7.32 7.72
CA LEU A 26 3.03 7.70 6.82
C LEU A 26 1.64 7.60 7.48
N GLY A 27 1.56 7.27 8.77
CA GLY A 27 0.29 7.12 9.49
C GLY A 27 -0.51 5.86 9.11
N LEU A 28 0.10 4.90 8.41
CA LEU A 28 -0.52 3.66 7.92
C LEU A 28 -0.44 2.50 8.92
N VAL A 29 0.01 2.76 10.13
CA VAL A 29 0.06 1.81 11.24
C VAL A 29 -0.80 2.36 12.37
N ASP A 30 -1.65 1.51 12.97
CA ASP A 30 -2.48 1.88 14.11
C ASP A 30 -1.71 1.85 15.46
N ASP A 31 -2.40 2.20 16.54
CA ASP A 31 -1.83 2.26 17.88
C ASP A 31 -1.42 0.90 18.43
N GLU A 32 -1.99 -0.18 17.89
CA GLU A 32 -1.65 -1.57 18.21
C GLU A 32 -0.45 -2.09 17.39
N GLY A 33 0.03 -1.30 16.42
CA GLY A 33 1.14 -1.65 15.56
C GLY A 33 0.76 -2.51 14.36
N ASN A 34 -0.52 -2.59 14.02
CA ASN A 34 -1.02 -3.26 12.83
C ASN A 34 -1.07 -2.30 11.64
N VAL A 35 -0.91 -2.84 10.43
CA VAL A 35 -1.10 -2.02 9.22
C VAL A 35 -2.59 -1.75 9.06
N LYS A 36 -2.96 -0.48 8.89
CA LYS A 36 -4.35 -0.08 8.70
C LYS A 36 -4.87 -0.68 7.40
N ASP A 37 -6.07 -1.25 7.45
CA ASP A 37 -6.78 -1.67 6.25
C ASP A 37 -7.39 -0.44 5.57
N GLN A 38 -6.78 0.00 4.46
CA GLN A 38 -7.25 1.14 3.70
C GLN A 38 -6.85 1.04 2.23
N PRO A 39 -7.65 1.61 1.31
CA PRO A 39 -7.32 1.59 -0.11
C PRO A 39 -6.07 2.45 -0.38
N VAL A 40 -5.25 1.97 -1.32
CA VAL A 40 -4.15 2.73 -1.92
C VAL A 40 -4.35 2.79 -3.43
N ARG A 41 -3.96 3.91 -4.04
CA ARG A 41 -3.92 4.06 -5.49
C ARG A 41 -2.58 3.56 -5.98
N VAL A 42 -2.59 2.63 -6.93
CA VAL A 42 -1.39 2.16 -7.62
C VAL A 42 -1.50 2.58 -9.08
N THR A 43 -0.62 3.48 -9.52
CA THR A 43 -0.62 4.01 -10.88
C THR A 43 0.71 3.68 -11.55
N ARG A 44 0.65 3.08 -12.74
CA ARG A 44 1.86 2.87 -13.56
C ARG A 44 2.22 4.19 -14.23
N THR A 45 3.40 4.71 -13.93
CA THR A 45 3.87 6.01 -14.45
C THR A 45 4.69 5.87 -15.73
N ASP A 46 5.42 4.74 -15.89
CA ASP A 46 6.26 4.46 -17.05
C ASP A 46 6.49 2.94 -17.27
N THR A 47 7.51 2.59 -18.07
CA THR A 47 7.96 1.21 -18.27
C THR A 47 8.67 0.67 -17.04
N GLY A 48 7.89 0.22 -16.04
CA GLY A 48 8.40 -0.52 -14.88
C GLY A 48 8.40 0.25 -13.57
N THR A 49 7.89 1.49 -13.57
CA THR A 49 7.65 2.25 -12.35
C THR A 49 6.17 2.30 -12.03
N TRP A 50 5.86 2.05 -10.77
CA TRP A 50 4.55 2.25 -10.17
C TRP A 50 4.67 3.27 -9.05
N GLU A 51 3.78 4.23 -9.06
CA GLU A 51 3.57 5.15 -7.96
C GLU A 51 2.44 4.60 -7.07
N VAL A 52 2.70 4.56 -5.76
CA VAL A 52 1.71 4.17 -4.76
C VAL A 52 1.37 5.40 -3.92
N SER A 53 0.10 5.76 -3.90
CA SER A 53 -0.41 6.91 -3.16
C SER A 53 -1.51 6.48 -2.20
N VAL A 54 -1.49 7.02 -0.98
CA VAL A 54 -2.57 6.87 -0.02
C VAL A 54 -3.77 7.69 -0.52
N ILE A 55 -4.95 7.10 -0.48
CA ILE A 55 -6.21 7.79 -0.81
C ILE A 55 -6.88 8.20 0.49
N ASP A 56 -7.50 9.38 0.52
CA ASP A 56 -8.45 9.70 1.59
C ASP A 56 -9.62 8.70 1.51
N PRO A 57 -9.96 7.98 2.59
CA PRO A 57 -11.12 7.09 2.60
C PRO A 57 -12.44 7.78 2.19
N ASN A 58 -12.54 9.10 2.33
CA ASN A 58 -13.68 9.90 1.88
C ASN A 58 -13.72 10.11 0.35
N ASP A 59 -12.58 9.98 -0.33
CA ASP A 59 -12.47 10.12 -1.79
C ASP A 59 -12.82 8.83 -2.54
N TYR A 60 -13.00 7.71 -1.83
CA TYR A 60 -13.44 6.45 -2.40
C TYR A 60 -14.89 6.19 -1.95
N PRO A 61 -15.88 6.18 -2.86
CA PRO A 61 -17.24 5.85 -2.47
C PRO A 61 -17.24 4.44 -1.88
N LYS A 62 -17.75 4.29 -0.65
CA LYS A 62 -18.01 2.97 -0.07
C LYS A 62 -18.85 2.21 -1.08
N ALA A 63 -18.44 1.00 -1.46
CA ALA A 63 -19.28 0.14 -2.25
C ALA A 63 -20.62 0.02 -1.51
N GLU A 64 -21.70 0.52 -2.11
CA GLU A 64 -23.04 0.34 -1.56
C GLU A 64 -23.28 -1.17 -1.46
N VAL A 65 -23.61 -1.63 -0.26
CA VAL A 65 -23.93 -3.02 0.07
C VAL A 65 -25.42 -3.26 -0.12
#